data_AF-A0A8J2FBB4-F1
#
_entry.id   AF-A0A8J2FBB4-F1
#
_cell.length_a   1.000
_cell.length_b   1.000
_cell.length_c   1.000
_cell.angle_alpha   90.00
_cell.angle_beta   90.00
_cell.angle_gamma   90.00
#
_symmetry.space_group_name_H-M   'P 1'
#
loop_
_entity.id
_entity.type
_entity.pdbx_description
1 polymer ?
#
loop_
_entity_poly.entity_id
_entity_poly.type
_entity_poly.pdbx_seq_one_letter_code
_entity_poly.pdbx_strand_id
1 'polypeptide(L)'
;MVVNVPQVISHVLGNPASYPGPHNVSQERTSQGLQKVDTTRQMKMIYDALTSRLDEMLRNEQSVSIDNLGSFSFAPSWYNSKYGPDFVAKVLCFVPHAKLANACPNYKPSKQKLELDRTALTTAQSIPSKVKFLNEVPIAAGTYYKTDLVKSVVKHFFVAVVDLAERGYDIDLDMKAAKIKIAKGNVTATFDSSLSQKFAEPVKPMNTAMGTALTKGLKLSETWAKPAFSDAMGSFLPRPKSREAQSIRIGTANLGVMGRDLTSCVK
;
A
#
# COMPACT_ATOMS: atom_id res chain seq x y z
N MET A 1 25.51 -10.46 6.69
CA MET A 1 24.72 -11.46 5.94
C MET A 1 23.40 -10.78 5.59
N VAL A 2 23.03 -10.74 4.31
CA VAL A 2 21.80 -10.07 3.88
C VAL A 2 20.63 -11.04 3.99
N VAL A 3 19.60 -10.62 4.72
CA VAL A 3 18.38 -11.36 4.97
C VAL A 3 17.30 -10.85 4.03
N ASN A 4 16.75 -11.75 3.21
CA ASN A 4 15.67 -11.47 2.28
C ASN A 4 14.31 -11.90 2.85
N VAL A 5 13.22 -11.41 2.24
CA VAL A 5 11.83 -11.76 2.61
C VAL A 5 11.59 -13.27 2.87
N PRO A 6 12.04 -14.21 2.01
CA PRO A 6 11.83 -15.63 2.27
C PRO A 6 12.51 -16.12 3.56
N GLN A 7 13.68 -15.58 3.90
CA GLN A 7 14.40 -15.95 5.11
C GLN A 7 13.73 -15.38 6.36
N VAL A 8 13.14 -14.18 6.27
CA VAL A 8 12.30 -13.62 7.35
C VAL A 8 11.07 -14.52 7.58
N ILE A 9 10.41 -14.95 6.51
CA ILE A 9 9.26 -15.89 6.60
C ILE A 9 9.68 -17.20 7.27
N SER A 10 10.81 -17.79 6.85
CA SER A 10 11.34 -19.00 7.47
C SER A 10 11.70 -18.79 8.95
N HIS A 11 12.22 -17.61 9.33
CA HIS A 11 12.53 -17.28 10.72
C HIS A 11 11.27 -17.18 11.58
N VAL A 12 10.18 -16.61 11.06
CA VAL A 12 8.89 -16.53 11.76
C VAL A 12 8.33 -17.94 11.98
N LEU A 13 8.26 -18.75 10.92
CA LEU A 13 7.70 -20.10 10.98
C LEU A 13 8.56 -21.07 11.80
N GLY A 14 9.88 -20.86 11.85
CA GLY A 14 10.80 -21.65 12.66
C GLY A 14 10.72 -21.38 14.17
N ASN A 15 10.12 -20.26 14.59
CA ASN A 15 10.07 -19.83 15.99
C ASN A 15 8.63 -19.55 16.46
N PRO A 16 7.74 -20.58 16.49
CA PRO A 16 6.33 -20.39 16.84
C PRO A 16 6.10 -19.91 18.28
N ALA A 17 7.06 -20.14 19.19
CA ALA A 17 7.00 -19.64 20.57
C ALA A 17 7.20 -18.12 20.64
N SER A 18 8.07 -17.57 19.80
CA SER A 18 8.33 -16.12 19.71
C SER A 18 7.25 -15.41 18.89
N TYR A 19 6.66 -16.11 17.91
CA TYR A 19 5.63 -15.56 17.03
C TYR A 19 4.35 -16.42 17.07
N PRO A 20 3.51 -16.27 18.12
CA PRO A 20 2.29 -17.05 18.24
C PRO A 20 1.18 -16.50 17.32
N GLY A 21 0.53 -17.38 16.55
CA GLY A 21 -0.67 -16.99 15.84
C GLY A 21 -1.26 -18.04 14.89
N PRO A 22 -2.42 -17.74 14.28
CA PRO A 22 -3.08 -18.62 13.31
C PRO A 22 -2.24 -18.88 12.05
N HIS A 23 -1.17 -18.12 11.85
CA HIS A 23 -0.25 -18.26 10.72
C HIS A 23 0.69 -19.46 10.82
N ASN A 24 0.87 -20.04 12.02
CA ASN A 24 1.72 -21.21 12.26
C ASN A 24 1.11 -22.50 11.71
N VAL A 25 -0.19 -22.49 11.44
CA VAL A 25 -0.91 -23.62 10.85
C VAL A 25 -1.47 -23.18 9.51
N SER A 26 -1.38 -24.06 8.52
CA SER A 26 -1.99 -23.80 7.22
C SER A 26 -3.52 -23.70 7.40
N GLN A 27 -4.10 -22.62 6.88
CA GLN A 27 -5.52 -22.31 7.01
C GLN A 27 -6.27 -22.59 5.71
N GLU A 28 -7.56 -22.88 5.82
CA GLU A 28 -8.44 -22.99 4.67
C GLU A 28 -8.75 -21.62 4.06
N ARG A 29 -8.99 -21.61 2.75
CA ARG A 29 -9.40 -20.41 2.03
C ARG A 29 -10.91 -20.23 2.13
N THR A 30 -11.35 -18.98 2.16
CA THR A 30 -12.77 -18.61 2.30
C THR A 30 -13.58 -18.88 1.02
N SER A 31 -12.91 -19.00 -0.13
CA SER A 31 -13.51 -19.35 -1.42
C SER A 31 -13.68 -20.86 -1.57
N GLN A 32 -14.88 -21.30 -1.98
CA GLN A 32 -15.15 -22.70 -2.29
C GLN A 32 -14.31 -23.17 -3.48
N GLY A 33 -13.63 -24.32 -3.33
CA GLY A 33 -12.88 -24.98 -4.41
C GLY A 33 -11.38 -24.68 -4.48
N LEU A 34 -10.84 -23.77 -3.65
CA LEU A 34 -9.38 -23.56 -3.60
C LEU A 34 -8.71 -24.49 -2.58
N GLN A 35 -7.63 -25.13 -3.02
CA GLN A 35 -6.83 -26.03 -2.17
C GLN A 35 -6.12 -25.27 -1.04
N LYS A 36 -5.96 -25.99 0.06
CA LYS A 36 -5.14 -25.58 1.20
C LYS A 36 -3.68 -25.45 0.75
N VAL A 37 -3.04 -24.35 1.12
CA VAL A 37 -1.66 -24.02 0.73
C VAL A 37 -0.74 -24.11 1.93
N ASP A 38 0.48 -24.61 1.74
CA ASP A 38 1.49 -24.68 2.80
C ASP A 38 1.73 -23.30 3.47
N THR A 39 2.08 -23.32 4.75
CA THR A 39 2.30 -22.16 5.62
C THR A 39 3.28 -21.14 5.02
N THR A 40 4.40 -21.59 4.47
CA THR A 40 5.41 -20.73 3.83
C THR A 40 4.83 -20.01 2.61
N ARG A 41 4.11 -20.76 1.76
CA ARG A 41 3.47 -20.20 0.56
C ARG A 41 2.30 -19.28 0.92
N GLN A 42 1.56 -19.59 1.98
CA GLN A 42 0.49 -18.76 2.52
C GLN A 42 1.03 -17.39 2.97
N MET A 43 2.10 -17.37 3.77
CA MET A 43 2.74 -16.12 4.18
C MET A 43 3.27 -15.32 2.99
N LYS A 44 3.92 -15.99 2.03
CA LYS A 44 4.42 -15.34 0.82
C LYS A 44 3.29 -14.68 0.02
N MET A 45 2.18 -15.37 -0.18
CA MET A 45 1.02 -14.80 -0.89
C MET A 45 0.43 -13.58 -0.17
N ILE A 46 0.36 -13.62 1.15
CA ILE A 46 -0.12 -12.47 1.95
C ILE A 46 0.85 -11.30 1.81
N TYR A 47 2.16 -11.55 1.82
CA TYR A 47 3.18 -10.53 1.59
C TYR A 47 3.09 -9.93 0.17
N ASP A 48 2.93 -10.76 -0.85
CA ASP A 48 2.80 -10.31 -2.25
C ASP A 48 1.53 -9.46 -2.45
N ALA A 49 0.43 -9.81 -1.77
CA ALA A 49 -0.79 -9.02 -1.76
C ALA A 49 -0.61 -7.69 -1.00
N LEU A 50 0.10 -7.70 0.13
CA LEU A 50 0.42 -6.50 0.90
C LEU A 50 1.27 -5.50 0.09
N THR A 51 2.33 -5.98 -0.58
CA THR A 51 3.20 -5.13 -1.41
C THR A 51 2.45 -4.54 -2.60
N SER A 52 1.58 -5.32 -3.24
CA SER A 52 0.72 -4.83 -4.33
C SER A 52 -0.28 -3.78 -3.84
N ARG A 53 -0.87 -3.98 -2.65
CA ARG A 53 -1.77 -3.00 -2.05
C ARG A 53 -1.05 -1.70 -1.68
N LEU A 54 0.18 -1.81 -1.18
CA LEU A 54 1.02 -0.66 -0.86
C LEU A 54 1.33 0.16 -2.13
N ASP A 55 1.72 -0.50 -3.22
CA ASP A 55 1.94 0.16 -4.52
C ASP A 55 0.70 0.94 -4.99
N GLU A 56 -0.50 0.34 -4.91
CA GLU A 56 -1.75 1.05 -5.23
C GLU A 56 -1.98 2.27 -4.34
N MET A 57 -1.76 2.15 -3.02
CA MET A 57 -2.00 3.26 -2.09
C MET A 57 -1.04 4.42 -2.36
N LEU A 58 0.24 4.12 -2.62
CA LEU A 58 1.23 5.14 -2.96
C LEU A 58 0.95 5.79 -4.32
N ARG A 59 0.53 5.03 -5.33
CA ARG A 59 0.11 5.57 -6.63
C ARG A 59 -1.10 6.51 -6.52
N ASN A 60 -1.94 6.31 -5.51
CA ASN A 60 -3.13 7.13 -5.24
C ASN A 60 -2.85 8.29 -4.26
N GLU A 61 -1.59 8.67 -4.02
CA GLU A 61 -1.20 9.74 -3.08
C GLU A 61 -1.68 9.52 -1.64
N GLN A 62 -1.89 8.27 -1.23
CA GLN A 62 -2.31 7.96 0.13
C GLN A 62 -1.10 7.63 1.00
N SER A 63 -0.90 8.43 2.05
CA SER A 63 0.08 8.13 3.10
C SER A 63 -0.37 6.89 3.88
N VAL A 64 0.54 5.92 4.09
CA VAL A 64 0.25 4.64 4.73
C VAL A 64 1.14 4.42 5.93
N SER A 65 0.56 4.05 7.07
CA SER A 65 1.30 3.60 8.25
C SER A 65 1.20 2.10 8.40
N ILE A 66 2.35 1.46 8.58
CA ILE A 66 2.49 0.03 8.87
C ILE A 66 3.07 -0.12 10.27
N ASP A 67 2.35 -0.85 11.12
CA ASP A 67 2.77 -1.08 12.50
C ASP A 67 4.14 -1.78 12.56
N ASN A 68 4.96 -1.38 13.52
CA ASN A 68 6.35 -1.81 13.75
C ASN A 68 7.37 -1.55 12.62
N LEU A 69 6.93 -1.22 11.39
CA LEU A 69 7.80 -0.86 10.28
C LEU A 69 8.01 0.66 10.19
N GLY A 70 6.94 1.42 9.93
CA GLY A 70 7.03 2.85 9.64
C GLY A 70 5.89 3.37 8.80
N SER A 71 5.96 4.64 8.46
CA SER A 71 4.95 5.37 7.70
C SER A 71 5.52 5.91 6.40
N PHE A 72 4.84 5.62 5.30
CA PHE A 72 5.08 6.25 4.01
C PHE A 72 4.23 7.53 3.95
N SER A 73 4.88 8.66 3.73
CA SER A 73 4.22 9.96 3.67
C SER A 73 4.73 10.79 2.51
N PHE A 74 3.97 11.82 2.16
CA PHE A 74 4.36 12.80 1.16
C PHE A 74 4.72 14.10 1.86
N ALA A 75 5.98 14.52 1.73
CA ALA A 75 6.46 15.79 2.26
C ALA A 75 6.61 16.80 1.12
N PRO A 76 6.25 18.07 1.32
CA PRO A 76 6.61 19.12 0.37
C PRO A 76 8.13 19.31 0.38
N SER A 77 8.73 19.34 -0.80
CA SER A 77 10.13 19.68 -1.01
C SER A 77 10.21 20.99 -1.79
N TRP A 78 10.99 21.92 -1.25
CA TRP A 78 11.25 23.22 -1.84
C TRP A 78 12.45 23.12 -2.75
N TYR A 79 12.25 23.39 -4.04
CA TYR A 79 13.35 23.47 -4.99
C TYR A 79 13.68 24.94 -5.21
N ASN A 80 14.85 25.33 -4.70
CA ASN A 80 15.38 26.66 -4.94
C ASN A 80 16.23 26.60 -6.20
N SER A 81 15.67 27.05 -7.33
CA SER A 81 16.40 27.03 -8.59
C SER A 81 17.22 28.31 -8.71
N LYS A 82 18.54 28.18 -8.86
CA LYS A 82 19.42 29.34 -9.15
C LYS A 82 19.05 30.07 -10.46
N TYR A 83 18.29 29.42 -11.35
CA TYR A 83 18.01 29.89 -12.71
C TYR A 83 16.52 29.81 -13.10
N GLY A 84 15.59 29.65 -12.15
CA GLY A 84 14.17 29.50 -12.45
C GLY A 84 13.27 29.77 -11.23
N PRO A 85 11.94 29.77 -11.41
CA PRO A 85 11.02 29.99 -10.31
C PRO A 85 11.09 28.85 -9.29
N ASP A 86 11.07 29.21 -8.01
CA ASP A 86 10.93 28.24 -6.92
C ASP A 86 9.62 27.47 -7.10
N PHE A 87 9.70 26.15 -6.95
CA PHE A 87 8.52 25.30 -6.98
C PHE A 87 8.51 24.32 -5.81
N VAL A 88 7.30 23.97 -5.39
CA VAL A 88 7.06 22.95 -4.38
C VAL A 88 6.74 21.66 -5.12
N ALA A 89 7.56 20.64 -4.96
CA ALA A 89 7.21 19.29 -5.40
C ALA A 89 6.79 18.46 -4.19
N LYS A 90 5.94 17.46 -4.40
CA LYS A 90 5.67 16.46 -3.37
C LYS A 90 6.76 15.39 -3.47
N VAL A 91 7.33 14.99 -2.35
CA VAL A 91 8.33 13.92 -2.34
C VAL A 91 7.89 12.84 -1.39
N LEU A 92 7.99 11.61 -1.87
CA LEU A 92 7.69 10.42 -1.08
C LEU A 92 8.83 10.21 -0.07
N CYS A 93 8.47 10.08 1.21
CA CYS A 93 9.39 9.83 2.30
C CYS A 93 8.92 8.65 3.16
N PHE A 94 9.87 7.98 3.79
CA PHE A 94 9.61 6.84 4.68
C PHE A 94 10.07 7.18 6.09
N VAL A 95 9.15 7.28 7.03
CA VAL A 95 9.46 7.54 8.44
C VAL A 95 9.44 6.21 9.19
N PRO A 96 10.57 5.65 9.63
CA PRO A 96 10.59 4.40 10.38
C PRO A 96 9.86 4.55 11.71
N HIS A 97 9.25 3.46 12.16
CA HIS A 97 8.58 3.40 13.45
C HIS A 97 9.59 3.51 14.61
N ALA A 98 9.18 4.01 15.77
CA ALA A 98 10.08 4.23 16.92
C ALA A 98 10.88 2.97 17.31
N LYS A 99 10.25 1.79 17.28
CA LYS A 99 10.93 0.51 17.55
C LYS A 99 12.04 0.20 16.55
N LEU A 100 11.76 0.38 15.25
CA LEU A 100 12.76 0.15 14.20
C LEU A 100 13.88 1.20 14.26
N ALA A 101 13.54 2.45 14.58
CA ALA A 101 14.52 3.51 14.80
C ALA A 101 15.44 3.20 15.99
N ASN A 102 14.90 2.68 17.09
CA ASN A 102 15.70 2.26 18.26
C ASN A 102 16.61 1.07 17.95
N ALA A 103 16.14 0.11 17.13
CA ALA A 103 16.96 -1.00 16.65
C ALA A 103 18.10 -0.56 15.73
N CYS A 104 18.02 0.65 15.16
CA CYS A 104 18.98 1.20 14.21
C CYS A 104 19.72 2.42 14.80
N PRO A 105 20.82 2.23 15.56
CA PRO A 105 21.48 3.32 16.29
C PRO A 105 22.09 4.39 15.38
N ASN A 106 22.37 4.08 14.11
CA ASN A 106 22.91 5.03 13.14
C ASN A 106 21.82 5.81 12.40
N TYR A 107 20.55 5.48 12.58
CA TYR A 107 19.44 6.20 11.97
C TYR A 107 19.26 7.57 12.65
N LYS A 108 19.49 8.65 11.90
CA LYS A 108 19.20 10.02 12.35
C LYS A 108 17.88 10.48 11.73
N PRO A 109 16.84 10.75 12.54
CA PRO A 109 15.49 11.06 12.04
C PRO A 109 15.40 12.35 11.21
N SER A 110 16.46 13.17 11.20
CA SER A 110 16.48 14.51 10.60
C SER A 110 17.10 14.60 9.20
N LYS A 111 17.55 13.48 8.60
CA LYS A 111 18.26 13.52 7.31
C LYS A 111 17.90 12.35 6.39
N GLN A 112 16.65 12.28 5.92
CA GLN A 112 16.43 11.62 4.63
C GLN A 112 16.93 12.53 3.53
N LYS A 113 18.21 12.36 3.17
CA LYS A 113 18.74 12.89 1.92
C LYS A 113 18.04 12.14 0.79
N LEU A 114 17.09 12.79 0.15
CA LEU A 114 16.73 12.40 -1.20
C LEU A 114 17.85 12.91 -2.12
N GLU A 115 18.71 12.00 -2.55
CA GLU A 115 19.53 12.23 -3.74
C GLU A 115 18.58 12.16 -4.95
N LEU A 116 17.81 13.23 -5.16
CA LEU A 116 17.33 13.51 -6.50
C LEU A 116 18.54 14.09 -7.24
N ASP A 117 19.01 13.38 -8.26
CA ASP A 117 20.07 13.85 -9.16
C ASP A 117 19.71 15.24 -9.70
N ARG A 118 20.24 16.28 -9.02
CA ARG A 118 20.47 17.68 -9.45
C ARG A 118 20.62 18.58 -8.22
N THR A 119 21.84 18.67 -7.69
CA THR A 119 22.44 19.89 -7.11
C THR A 119 21.62 20.73 -6.11
N ALA A 120 20.69 20.15 -5.34
CA ALA A 120 19.98 20.87 -4.28
C ALA A 120 19.87 20.01 -3.01
N LEU A 121 20.46 20.49 -1.91
CA LEU A 121 20.31 19.93 -0.57
C LEU A 121 18.89 20.25 -0.07
N THR A 122 17.96 19.32 -0.23
CA THR A 122 16.60 19.45 0.31
C THR A 122 16.50 18.79 1.68
N THR A 123 15.99 19.54 2.65
CA THR A 123 15.65 19.04 3.99
C THR A 123 14.14 18.86 4.02
N ALA A 124 13.65 17.65 3.70
CA ALA A 124 12.22 17.35 3.80
C ALA A 124 11.87 17.16 5.29
N GLN A 125 11.20 18.14 5.90
CA GLN A 125 10.59 17.96 7.22
C GLN A 125 9.30 17.14 7.03
N SER A 126 9.26 15.94 7.60
CA SER A 126 8.11 15.05 7.55
C SER A 126 6.99 15.60 8.44
N ILE A 127 6.21 16.55 7.93
CA ILE A 127 4.94 16.93 8.56
C ILE A 127 3.93 15.84 8.15
N PRO A 128 3.34 15.10 9.10
CA PRO A 128 2.45 13.99 8.77
C PRO A 128 1.18 14.53 8.10
N SER A 129 1.09 14.41 6.78
CA SER A 129 -0.18 14.46 6.06
C SER A 129 -1.02 13.26 6.53
N LYS A 130 -2.34 13.44 6.71
CA LYS A 130 -3.31 12.45 7.24
C LYS A 130 -2.93 11.00 6.88
N VAL A 131 -2.19 10.32 7.76
CA VAL A 131 -1.67 8.98 7.50
C VAL A 131 -2.79 7.97 7.77
N LYS A 132 -3.10 7.12 6.79
CA LYS A 132 -4.06 6.02 6.98
C LYS A 132 -3.30 4.78 7.44
N PHE A 133 -3.82 4.09 8.44
CA PHE A 133 -3.30 2.78 8.79
C PHE A 133 -3.58 1.77 7.67
N LEU A 134 -2.67 0.82 7.47
CA LEU A 134 -2.86 -0.26 6.53
C LEU A 134 -4.11 -1.06 6.91
N ASN A 135 -5.09 -1.11 6.01
CA ASN A 135 -6.31 -1.90 6.20
C ASN A 135 -6.09 -3.33 5.68
N GLU A 136 -6.30 -4.33 6.53
CA GLU A 136 -6.10 -5.74 6.22
C GLU A 136 -7.25 -6.38 5.44
N VAL A 137 -8.45 -5.78 5.48
CA VAL A 137 -9.65 -6.27 4.78
C VAL A 137 -9.43 -6.47 3.27
N PRO A 138 -8.91 -5.50 2.49
CA PRO A 138 -8.66 -5.70 1.07
C PRO A 138 -7.60 -6.77 0.78
N ILE A 139 -6.61 -6.93 1.67
CA ILE A 139 -5.56 -7.95 1.54
C ILE A 139 -6.15 -9.35 1.77
N ALA A 140 -7.02 -9.48 2.78
CA ALA A 140 -7.75 -10.71 3.08
C ALA A 140 -8.69 -11.10 1.92
N ALA A 141 -9.40 -10.13 1.35
CA ALA A 141 -10.25 -10.35 0.18
C ALA A 141 -9.45 -10.79 -1.05
N GLY A 142 -8.29 -10.18 -1.31
CA GLY A 142 -7.44 -10.52 -2.46
C GLY A 142 -6.75 -11.89 -2.34
N THR A 143 -6.55 -12.39 -1.11
CA THR A 143 -5.89 -13.68 -0.86
C THR A 143 -6.86 -14.81 -0.49
N TYR A 144 -8.16 -14.51 -0.39
CA TYR A 144 -9.21 -15.43 0.06
C TYR A 144 -8.92 -16.05 1.43
N TYR A 145 -8.38 -15.27 2.36
CA TYR A 145 -8.16 -15.69 3.74
C TYR A 145 -8.99 -14.88 4.72
N LYS A 146 -9.14 -15.38 5.94
CA LYS A 146 -9.75 -14.63 7.04
C LYS A 146 -8.86 -13.44 7.41
N THR A 147 -9.48 -12.34 7.80
CA THR A 147 -8.80 -11.10 8.23
C THR A 147 -7.85 -11.34 9.40
N ASP A 148 -8.22 -12.24 10.32
CA ASP A 148 -7.41 -12.55 11.51
C ASP A 148 -6.07 -13.19 11.15
N LEU A 149 -6.06 -14.00 10.09
CA LEU A 149 -4.83 -14.62 9.59
C LEU A 149 -3.90 -13.56 9.01
N VAL A 150 -4.44 -12.69 8.15
CA VAL A 150 -3.66 -11.61 7.52
C VAL A 150 -3.09 -10.67 8.57
N LYS A 151 -3.92 -10.24 9.53
CA LYS A 151 -3.48 -9.39 10.64
C LYS A 151 -2.35 -10.03 11.44
N SER A 152 -2.47 -11.33 11.72
CA SER A 152 -1.43 -12.08 12.42
C SER A 152 -0.14 -12.15 11.61
N VAL A 153 -0.21 -12.46 10.31
CA VAL A 153 0.98 -12.54 9.43
C VAL A 153 1.68 -11.18 9.36
N VAL A 154 0.94 -10.11 9.07
CA VAL A 154 1.51 -8.76 8.93
C VAL A 154 2.20 -8.32 10.22
N LYS A 155 1.53 -8.50 11.36
CA LYS A 155 2.09 -8.13 12.67
C LYS A 155 3.40 -8.88 12.95
N HIS A 156 3.38 -10.21 12.87
CA HIS A 156 4.54 -11.03 13.25
C HIS A 156 5.69 -10.93 12.24
N PHE A 157 5.39 -10.71 10.96
CA PHE A 157 6.40 -10.43 9.95
C PHE A 157 7.20 -9.17 10.30
N PHE A 158 6.54 -8.06 10.62
CA PHE A 158 7.25 -6.81 10.94
C PHE A 158 7.89 -6.82 12.33
N VAL A 159 7.33 -7.56 13.30
CA VAL A 159 8.04 -7.81 14.57
C VAL A 159 9.33 -8.59 14.31
N ALA A 160 9.30 -9.64 13.49
CA ALA A 160 10.50 -10.39 13.15
C ALA A 160 11.54 -9.54 12.40
N VAL A 161 11.12 -8.59 11.56
CA VAL A 161 12.04 -7.62 10.92
C VAL A 161 12.75 -6.78 11.99
N VAL A 162 12.03 -6.28 13.00
CA VAL A 162 12.63 -5.51 14.10
C VAL A 162 13.59 -6.39 14.91
N ASP A 163 13.19 -7.61 15.28
CA ASP A 163 14.04 -8.53 16.05
C ASP A 163 15.33 -8.89 15.30
N LEU A 164 15.25 -9.08 13.98
CA LEU A 164 16.42 -9.34 13.14
C LEU A 164 17.32 -8.10 13.01
N ALA A 165 16.73 -6.91 12.95
CA ALA A 165 17.46 -5.65 12.94
C ALA A 165 18.20 -5.42 14.28
N GLU A 166 17.57 -5.71 15.43
CA GLU A 166 18.19 -5.63 16.76
C GLU A 166 19.38 -6.59 16.91
N ARG A 167 19.31 -7.76 16.26
CA ARG A 167 20.43 -8.72 16.21
C ARG A 167 21.55 -8.32 15.25
N GLY A 168 21.42 -7.22 14.52
CA GLY A 168 22.44 -6.69 13.62
C GLY A 168 22.49 -7.37 12.25
N TYR A 169 21.42 -8.04 11.81
CA TYR A 169 21.34 -8.55 10.44
C TYR A 169 21.06 -7.42 9.44
N ASP A 170 21.66 -7.50 8.27
CA ASP A 170 21.32 -6.61 7.15
C ASP A 170 20.05 -7.15 6.49
N ILE A 171 19.03 -6.32 6.27
CA ILE A 171 17.72 -6.75 5.73
C ILE A 171 17.43 -5.96 4.46
N ASP A 172 17.08 -6.68 3.39
CA ASP A 172 16.58 -6.09 2.15
C ASP A 172 15.10 -6.48 1.97
N LEU A 173 14.21 -5.49 2.10
CA LEU A 173 12.78 -5.64 1.92
C LEU A 173 12.39 -5.01 0.57
N ASP A 174 12.18 -5.87 -0.43
CA ASP A 174 11.61 -5.45 -1.70
C ASP A 174 10.07 -5.46 -1.59
N MET A 175 9.46 -4.29 -1.73
CA MET A 175 8.01 -4.08 -1.67
C MET A 175 7.40 -3.61 -3.01
N LYS A 176 8.05 -3.90 -4.15
CA LYS A 176 7.69 -3.44 -5.51
C LYS A 176 7.79 -1.93 -5.70
N ALA A 177 7.01 -1.14 -4.96
CA ALA A 177 6.98 0.31 -5.01
C ALA A 177 8.11 0.98 -4.23
N ALA A 178 8.58 0.31 -3.17
CA ALA A 178 9.64 0.77 -2.30
C ALA A 178 10.58 -0.39 -1.99
N LYS A 179 11.87 -0.12 -1.95
CA LYS A 179 12.89 -1.03 -1.43
C LYS A 179 13.44 -0.42 -0.15
N ILE A 180 13.28 -1.12 0.96
CA ILE A 180 13.79 -0.70 2.26
C ILE A 180 15.02 -1.55 2.57
N LYS A 181 16.16 -0.89 2.68
CA LYS A 181 17.43 -1.51 3.05
C LYS A 181 17.82 -1.08 4.46
N ILE A 182 17.90 -2.05 5.36
CA ILE A 182 18.44 -1.90 6.70
C ILE A 182 19.86 -2.47 6.63
N ALA A 183 20.87 -1.61 6.64
CA ALA A 183 22.25 -2.03 6.55
C ALA A 183 23.09 -1.30 7.59
N LYS A 184 23.89 -2.04 8.36
CA LYS A 184 24.81 -1.49 9.38
C LYS A 184 24.12 -0.50 10.34
N GLY A 185 22.90 -0.82 10.77
CA GLY A 185 22.10 0.00 11.69
C GLY A 185 21.60 1.33 11.10
N ASN A 186 21.59 1.47 9.77
CA ASN A 186 20.94 2.58 9.08
C ASN A 186 19.79 2.08 8.21
N VAL A 187 18.72 2.87 8.14
CA VAL A 187 17.52 2.57 7.34
C VAL A 187 17.49 3.50 6.14
N THR A 188 17.55 2.92 4.95
CA THR A 188 17.45 3.64 3.68
C THR A 188 16.25 3.13 2.90
N ALA A 189 15.44 4.04 2.38
CA ALA A 189 14.29 3.71 1.54
C ALA A 189 14.53 4.29 0.15
N THR A 190 14.54 3.43 -0.86
CA THR A 190 14.59 3.81 -2.27
C THR A 190 13.25 3.53 -2.91
N PHE A 191 12.70 4.49 -3.62
CA PHE A 191 11.40 4.37 -4.28
C PHE A 191 11.57 4.07 -5.76
N ASP A 192 10.56 3.45 -6.37
CA ASP A 192 10.55 3.21 -7.81
C ASP A 192 10.64 4.53 -8.59
N SER A 193 11.43 4.53 -9.66
CA SER A 193 11.71 5.74 -10.47
C SER A 193 10.45 6.30 -11.12
N SER A 194 9.48 5.42 -11.45
CA SER A 194 8.20 5.83 -12.02
C SER A 194 7.33 6.60 -11.02
N LEU A 195 7.40 6.25 -9.73
CA LEU A 195 6.69 6.93 -8.66
C LEU A 195 7.37 8.24 -8.30
N SER A 196 8.70 8.22 -8.16
CA SER A 196 9.44 9.42 -7.82
C SER A 196 9.29 10.51 -8.89
N GLN A 197 9.28 10.14 -10.18
CA GLN A 197 9.08 11.10 -11.28
C GLN A 197 7.70 11.76 -11.23
N LYS A 198 6.63 10.99 -11.00
CA LYS A 198 5.26 11.52 -10.91
C LYS A 198 5.10 12.56 -9.81
N PHE A 199 5.75 12.36 -8.67
CA PHE A 199 5.64 13.29 -7.54
C PHE A 199 6.65 14.45 -7.61
N ALA A 200 7.78 14.24 -8.29
CA ALA A 200 8.78 15.27 -8.54
C ALA A 200 8.36 16.31 -9.60
N GLU A 201 7.23 16.13 -10.28
CA GLU A 201 6.70 17.13 -11.20
C GLU A 201 6.38 18.44 -10.43
N PRO A 202 6.85 19.60 -10.92
CA PRO A 202 6.67 20.88 -10.24
C PRO A 202 5.18 21.22 -10.16
N VAL A 203 4.65 21.33 -8.94
CA VAL A 203 3.36 22.00 -8.74
C VAL A 203 3.61 23.46 -9.06
N LYS A 204 3.09 23.94 -10.20
CA LYS A 204 3.19 25.35 -10.59
C LYS A 204 2.76 26.20 -9.39
N PRO A 205 3.56 27.20 -8.97
CA PRO A 205 3.13 28.10 -7.92
C PRO A 205 1.83 28.76 -8.37
N MET A 206 0.77 28.51 -7.61
CA MET A 206 -0.50 29.22 -7.77
C MET A 206 -0.16 30.70 -7.55
N ASN A 207 -0.35 31.50 -8.60
CA ASN A 207 0.04 32.91 -8.66
C ASN A 207 -0.22 33.62 -7.33
N THR A 208 0.80 34.33 -6.88
CA THR A 208 0.88 35.22 -5.72
C THR A 208 -0.11 36.39 -5.84
N ALA A 209 -1.40 36.08 -5.81
CA ALA A 209 -2.51 37.03 -5.85
C ALA A 209 -3.75 36.40 -5.20
N MET A 210 -3.64 35.88 -3.98
CA MET A 210 -4.83 35.45 -3.23
C MET A 210 -4.60 35.44 -1.71
N GLY A 211 -4.19 36.59 -1.17
CA GLY A 211 -4.21 36.87 0.27
C GLY A 211 -5.61 37.05 0.88
N THR A 212 -6.69 36.71 0.16
CA THR A 212 -8.08 36.94 0.60
C THR A 212 -9.07 35.84 0.19
N ALA A 213 -8.63 34.63 -0.13
CA ALA A 213 -9.52 33.52 -0.50
C ALA A 213 -9.60 32.37 0.52
N LEU A 214 -9.35 32.67 1.80
CA LEU A 214 -9.57 31.71 2.90
C LEU A 214 -11.07 31.47 3.23
N THR A 215 -12.02 32.00 2.45
CA THR A 215 -13.46 31.89 2.76
C THR A 215 -14.38 31.62 1.55
N LYS A 216 -13.85 31.09 0.42
CA LYS A 216 -14.73 30.47 -0.59
C LYS A 216 -14.45 28.98 -0.64
N GLY A 217 -15.37 28.23 -0.04
CA GLY A 217 -15.32 26.78 0.11
C GLY A 217 -14.83 26.11 -1.17
N LEU A 218 -13.77 25.32 -1.00
CA LEU A 218 -13.35 24.34 -1.99
C LEU A 218 -14.57 23.52 -2.37
N LYS A 219 -15.08 23.69 -3.59
CA LYS A 219 -16.12 22.83 -4.14
C LYS A 219 -15.60 21.39 -4.04
N LEU A 220 -16.25 20.62 -3.19
CA LEU A 220 -15.98 19.19 -2.99
C LEU A 220 -16.01 18.55 -4.38
N SER A 221 -14.87 18.03 -4.85
CA SER A 221 -14.78 17.44 -6.17
C SER A 221 -15.74 16.25 -6.27
N GLU A 222 -16.46 16.12 -7.39
CA GLU A 222 -17.45 15.06 -7.67
C GLU A 222 -16.90 13.63 -7.52
N THR A 223 -15.58 13.47 -7.41
CA THR A 223 -14.89 12.23 -7.04
C THR A 223 -15.19 11.72 -5.63
N TRP A 224 -15.72 12.55 -4.72
CA TRP A 224 -16.18 12.10 -3.40
C TRP A 224 -17.56 11.42 -3.45
N ALA A 225 -18.31 11.57 -4.55
CA ALA A 225 -19.62 10.95 -4.72
C ALA A 225 -19.56 9.54 -5.34
N LYS A 226 -18.39 9.09 -5.79
CA LYS A 226 -18.22 7.77 -6.41
C LYS A 226 -17.43 6.86 -5.47
N PRO A 227 -18.01 5.76 -4.93
CA PRO A 227 -17.24 4.74 -4.24
C PRO A 227 -16.27 4.12 -5.26
N ALA A 228 -15.01 4.54 -5.21
CA ALA A 228 -13.99 4.12 -6.18
C ALA A 228 -13.67 2.63 -5.97
N PHE A 229 -14.21 1.79 -6.85
CA PHE A 229 -13.75 0.42 -7.07
C PHE A 229 -12.42 0.51 -7.84
N SER A 230 -11.37 -0.18 -7.37
CA SER A 230 -10.04 -0.14 -8.01
C SER A 230 -10.10 -0.79 -9.40
N ASP A 231 -9.63 -0.07 -10.44
CA ASP A 231 -9.48 -0.61 -11.81
C ASP A 231 -8.51 -1.80 -11.87
N ALA A 232 -7.53 -1.87 -10.96
CA ALA A 232 -6.60 -2.99 -10.86
C ALA A 232 -7.27 -4.28 -10.37
N MET A 233 -8.42 -4.20 -9.70
CA MET A 233 -9.24 -5.36 -9.34
C MET A 233 -10.17 -5.81 -10.48
N GLY A 234 -10.31 -5.01 -11.55
CA GLY A 234 -11.09 -5.34 -12.74
C GLY A 234 -10.35 -6.22 -13.74
N SER A 235 -9.02 -6.30 -13.66
CA SER A 235 -8.17 -7.02 -14.62
C SER A 235 -7.91 -8.48 -14.26
N PHE A 236 -8.24 -8.93 -13.05
CA PHE A 236 -7.99 -10.32 -12.63
C PHE A 236 -9.06 -11.32 -13.11
N LEU A 237 -10.22 -10.86 -13.58
CA LEU A 237 -11.20 -11.65 -14.33
C LEU A 237 -11.94 -10.72 -15.30
N PRO A 238 -11.99 -11.00 -16.62
CA PRO A 238 -12.86 -10.25 -17.52
C PRO A 238 -14.29 -10.44 -17.05
N ARG A 239 -14.89 -9.39 -16.47
CA ARG A 239 -16.34 -9.39 -16.28
C ARG A 239 -16.96 -9.56 -17.68
N PRO A 240 -17.91 -10.47 -17.90
CA PRO A 240 -18.68 -10.46 -19.13
C PRO A 240 -19.21 -9.03 -19.29
N LYS A 241 -18.97 -8.45 -20.47
CA LYS A 241 -19.22 -7.03 -20.74
C LYS A 241 -20.56 -6.66 -20.13
N SER A 242 -20.58 -5.67 -19.23
CA SER A 242 -21.77 -5.32 -18.45
C SER A 242 -23.01 -5.13 -19.30
N ARG A 243 -22.83 -4.72 -20.56
CA ARG A 243 -23.86 -4.58 -21.59
C ARG A 243 -24.45 -5.91 -22.06
N GLU A 244 -23.65 -6.96 -22.26
CA GLU A 244 -24.11 -8.31 -22.62
C GLU A 244 -24.78 -9.02 -21.44
N ALA A 245 -24.23 -8.87 -20.23
CA ALA A 245 -24.86 -9.41 -19.03
C ALA A 245 -26.21 -8.72 -18.72
N GLN A 246 -26.32 -7.42 -19.01
CA GLN A 246 -27.58 -6.68 -18.92
C GLN A 246 -28.57 -7.10 -20.02
N SER A 247 -28.14 -7.33 -21.27
CA SER A 247 -29.03 -7.80 -22.33
C SER A 247 -29.57 -9.21 -22.05
N ILE A 248 -28.73 -10.10 -21.49
CA ILE A 248 -29.18 -11.44 -21.08
C ILE A 248 -30.18 -11.33 -19.92
N ARG A 249 -29.91 -10.50 -18.91
CA ARG A 249 -30.85 -10.26 -17.79
C ARG A 249 -32.18 -9.68 -18.25
N ILE A 250 -32.16 -8.69 -19.14
CA ILE A 250 -33.36 -8.09 -19.74
C ILE A 250 -34.12 -9.14 -20.57
N GLY A 251 -33.41 -9.94 -21.37
CA GLY A 251 -34.00 -11.05 -22.13
C GLY A 251 -34.70 -12.07 -21.22
N THR A 252 -34.05 -12.51 -20.14
CA THR A 252 -34.64 -13.45 -19.18
C THR A 252 -35.80 -12.84 -18.38
N ALA A 253 -35.75 -11.55 -18.06
CA ALA A 253 -36.84 -10.86 -17.37
C ALA A 253 -38.08 -10.75 -18.28
N ASN A 254 -37.88 -10.41 -19.56
CA ASN A 254 -38.96 -10.32 -20.53
C ASN A 254 -39.59 -11.69 -20.81
N LEU A 255 -38.78 -12.76 -20.89
CA LEU A 255 -39.28 -14.14 -20.98
C LEU A 255 -40.09 -14.56 -19.75
N GLY A 256 -39.68 -14.11 -18.55
CA GLY A 256 -40.43 -14.36 -17.31
C GLY A 256 -41.78 -13.62 -17.26
N VAL A 257 -41.86 -12.41 -17.82
CA VAL A 257 -43.11 -11.65 -17.95
C VAL A 257 -44.02 -12.29 -19.00
N MET A 258 -43.50 -12.66 -20.17
CA MET A 258 -44.27 -13.37 -21.20
C MET A 258 -44.76 -14.74 -20.71
N GLY A 259 -43.96 -15.46 -19.92
CA GLY A 259 -44.38 -16.71 -19.29
C GLY A 259 -45.52 -16.53 -18.29
N ARG A 260 -45.51 -15.43 -17.52
CA ARG A 260 -46.62 -15.06 -16.62
C ARG A 260 -47.88 -14.67 -17.37
N ASP A 261 -47.75 -13.91 -18.45
CA ASP A 261 -48.89 -13.51 -19.28
C ASP A 261 -49.51 -14.72 -20.00
N LEU A 262 -48.71 -15.65 -20.52
CA LEU A 262 -49.20 -16.89 -21.12
C LEU A 262 -49.93 -17.79 -20.10
N THR A 263 -49.47 -17.85 -18.85
CA THR A 263 -50.20 -18.56 -17.79
C THR A 263 -51.48 -17.86 -17.35
N SER A 264 -51.63 -16.57 -17.62
CA SER A 264 -52.84 -15.80 -17.32
C SER A 264 -53.93 -15.93 -18.40
N CYS A 265 -53.56 -16.35 -19.61
CA CYS A 265 -54.49 -16.62 -20.71
C CYS A 265 -55.04 -18.06 -20.74
N VAL A 266 -54.60 -18.93 -19.81
CA VAL A 266 -55.19 -20.27 -19.62
C VAL A 266 -56.28 -20.17 -18.55
N LYS A 267 -57.48 -19.78 -18.98
CA LYS A 267 -58.74 -19.99 -18.26
C LYS A 267 -59.77 -20.55 -19.23
#